data_AF-A0A1C4HXX8-F1
#
_entry.id   AF-A0A1C4HXX8-F1
#
_cell.length_a   1.000
_cell.length_b   1.000
_cell.length_c   1.000
_cell.angle_alpha   90.00
_cell.angle_beta   90.00
_cell.angle_gamma   90.00
#
_symmetry.space_group_name_H-M   'P 1'
#
loop_
_entity.id
_entity.type
_entity.pdbx_description
1 polymer ?
#
loop_
_entity_poly.entity_id
_entity_poly.type
_entity_poly.pdbx_seq_one_letter_code
_entity_poly.pdbx_strand_id
1 'polypeptide(L)'
;MAEYAPFVPDTQEPQQPTPALSCDSQTHIFGPADRFPTKPDAAYVVYDATVEAMLAMHKKLGIERGVIVQSTAYGTDHGALLEALRIAGPGYQGCGVVNDSVDDDELARMHEAGVRGARFNFHPKLKNALPTADEVRRTAQRVVPLGWHLKLHMNGIDPRQVTPLLEDLDTDVVIDHMGPLQYGLGAGDPHFHHVQDLLRRGNWWVMLSNGDRRSVAGRPWDDATAYARQYIDVAPERVLWATDWPHPLHAGPVPNDGELMDLLARYAPDPATREQILVTNPQKLFRFEDGAEGEAV
;
A
#
# COMPACT_ATOMS: atom_id res chain seq x y z
N MET A 1 23.00 3.70 -7.93
CA MET A 1 21.63 3.36 -7.47
C MET A 1 21.72 2.08 -6.66
N ALA A 2 20.86 1.89 -5.65
CA ALA A 2 20.85 0.62 -4.93
C ALA A 2 20.33 -0.51 -5.84
N GLU A 3 21.00 -1.67 -5.82
CA GLU A 3 20.55 -2.90 -6.45
C GLU A 3 19.87 -3.81 -5.41
N TYR A 4 18.89 -4.59 -5.85
CA TYR A 4 18.16 -5.58 -5.05
C TYR A 4 17.70 -6.72 -5.97
N ALA A 5 17.22 -7.82 -5.40
CA ALA A 5 16.73 -8.94 -6.21
C ALA A 5 15.33 -8.64 -6.79
N PRO A 6 15.02 -9.07 -8.03
CA PRO A 6 13.68 -8.95 -8.59
C PRO A 6 12.67 -9.83 -7.82
N PHE A 7 11.38 -9.62 -8.07
CA PHE A 7 10.32 -10.48 -7.54
C PHE A 7 10.46 -11.93 -8.02
N VAL A 8 9.90 -12.87 -7.24
CA VAL A 8 9.86 -14.29 -7.61
C VAL A 8 8.73 -14.48 -8.64
N PRO A 9 9.02 -14.86 -9.90
CA PRO A 9 8.00 -14.89 -10.96
C PRO A 9 7.01 -16.06 -10.87
N ASP A 10 7.39 -17.14 -10.18
CA ASP A 10 6.54 -18.32 -9.99
C ASP A 10 5.75 -18.20 -8.68
N THR A 11 4.74 -17.34 -8.66
CA THR A 11 3.85 -17.15 -7.49
C THR A 11 3.14 -18.46 -7.14
N GLN A 12 3.28 -18.87 -5.88
CA GLN A 12 2.63 -20.05 -5.32
C GLN A 12 1.23 -19.71 -4.83
N GLU A 13 0.31 -20.68 -4.92
CA GLU A 13 -1.03 -20.55 -4.36
C GLU A 13 -0.95 -20.55 -2.83
N PRO A 14 -1.74 -19.70 -2.14
CA PRO A 14 -1.78 -19.68 -0.69
C PRO A 14 -2.31 -21.00 -0.12
N GLN A 15 -1.86 -21.38 1.07
CA GLN A 15 -2.31 -22.63 1.72
C GLN A 15 -3.76 -22.54 2.20
N GLN A 16 -4.21 -21.33 2.51
CA GLN A 16 -5.60 -21.07 2.90
C GLN A 16 -6.37 -20.45 1.73
N PRO A 17 -7.65 -20.79 1.54
CA PRO A 17 -8.47 -20.16 0.52
C PRO A 17 -8.54 -18.65 0.70
N THR A 18 -8.37 -17.93 -0.40
CA THR A 18 -8.56 -16.48 -0.47
C THR A 18 -10.05 -16.18 -0.69
N PRO A 19 -10.70 -15.35 0.16
CA PRO A 19 -12.08 -14.96 -0.05
C PRO A 19 -12.29 -14.28 -1.40
N ALA A 20 -13.46 -14.48 -2.02
CA ALA A 20 -13.84 -13.74 -3.23
C ALA A 20 -13.78 -12.23 -2.98
N LEU A 21 -13.52 -11.45 -4.02
CA LEU A 21 -13.32 -10.00 -3.93
C LEU A 21 -12.14 -9.59 -3.03
N SER A 22 -11.17 -10.46 -2.73
CA SER A 22 -9.99 -10.06 -1.96
C SER A 22 -9.21 -8.93 -2.65
N CYS A 23 -8.69 -8.01 -1.85
CA CYS A 23 -7.99 -6.82 -2.30
C CYS A 23 -6.52 -6.82 -1.86
N ASP A 24 -5.61 -6.61 -2.81
CA ASP A 24 -4.23 -6.19 -2.53
C ASP A 24 -4.16 -4.67 -2.41
N SER A 25 -3.98 -4.14 -1.20
CA SER A 25 -4.03 -2.69 -0.98
C SER A 25 -2.74 -1.95 -1.34
N GLN A 26 -1.71 -2.64 -1.86
CA GLN A 26 -0.44 -2.03 -2.26
C GLN A 26 0.33 -2.91 -3.25
N THR A 27 0.38 -2.46 -4.49
CA THR A 27 1.36 -2.91 -5.49
C THR A 27 2.03 -1.72 -6.18
N HIS A 28 3.08 -1.99 -6.93
CA HIS A 28 3.75 -1.05 -7.81
C HIS A 28 3.90 -1.66 -9.21
N ILE A 29 3.78 -0.84 -10.25
CA ILE A 29 4.13 -1.26 -11.61
C ILE A 29 5.45 -0.63 -12.02
N PHE A 30 6.33 -1.45 -12.58
CA PHE A 30 7.63 -1.06 -13.08
C PHE A 30 7.76 -1.38 -14.57
N GLY A 31 7.94 -0.33 -15.36
CA GLY A 31 8.27 -0.44 -16.77
C GLY A 31 7.09 -0.82 -17.67
N PRO A 32 7.37 -1.24 -18.91
CA PRO A 32 8.72 -1.46 -19.43
C PRO A 32 9.51 -0.14 -19.59
N ALA A 33 10.82 -0.19 -19.34
CA ALA A 33 11.67 1.01 -19.24
C ALA A 33 11.78 1.85 -20.52
N ASP A 34 11.52 1.26 -21.69
CA ASP A 34 11.51 1.92 -22.99
C ASP A 34 10.30 2.85 -23.19
N ARG A 35 9.18 2.54 -22.53
CA ARG A 35 7.95 3.36 -22.53
C ARG A 35 7.86 4.26 -21.31
N PHE A 36 8.28 3.76 -20.15
CA PHE A 36 8.18 4.44 -18.87
C PHE A 36 9.56 4.50 -18.22
N PRO A 37 10.42 5.46 -18.63
CA PRO A 37 11.73 5.62 -18.03
C PRO A 37 11.61 6.11 -16.58
N THR A 38 12.51 5.65 -15.72
CA THR A 38 12.61 6.18 -14.36
C THR A 38 13.14 7.61 -14.37
N LYS A 39 12.85 8.37 -13.31
CA LYS A 39 13.41 9.71 -13.16
C LYS A 39 14.94 9.66 -13.04
N PRO A 40 15.68 10.68 -13.53
CA PRO A 40 17.15 10.66 -13.56
C PRO A 40 17.83 10.44 -12.21
N ASP A 41 17.18 10.82 -11.10
CA ASP A 41 17.70 10.72 -9.73
C ASP A 41 17.04 9.59 -8.91
N ALA A 42 16.43 8.60 -9.57
CA ALA A 42 15.83 7.44 -8.91
C ALA A 42 16.81 6.80 -7.91
N ALA A 43 16.30 6.40 -6.73
CA ALA A 43 17.14 5.89 -5.65
C ALA A 43 17.70 4.48 -5.91
N TYR A 44 17.01 3.69 -6.76
CA TYR A 44 17.25 2.27 -6.96
C TYR A 44 16.96 1.82 -8.38
N VAL A 45 17.60 0.74 -8.79
CA VAL A 45 17.40 0.11 -10.11
C VAL A 45 16.00 -0.48 -10.17
N VAL A 46 15.30 -0.25 -11.27
CA VAL A 46 13.97 -0.81 -11.50
C VAL A 46 14.10 -1.99 -12.45
N TYR A 47 13.61 -3.15 -12.02
CA TYR A 47 13.42 -4.32 -12.87
C TYR A 47 11.98 -4.31 -13.39
N ASP A 48 11.79 -4.69 -14.65
CA ASP A 48 10.45 -4.73 -15.24
C ASP A 48 9.52 -5.65 -14.43
N ALA A 49 8.38 -5.09 -14.03
CA ALA A 49 7.34 -5.73 -13.27
C ALA A 49 6.01 -5.15 -13.78
N THR A 50 5.52 -5.73 -14.88
CA THR A 50 4.39 -5.18 -15.64
C THR A 50 3.05 -5.45 -14.96
N VAL A 51 2.01 -4.72 -15.37
CA VAL A 51 0.65 -4.94 -14.89
C VAL A 51 0.14 -6.35 -15.21
N GLU A 52 0.53 -6.95 -16.33
CA GLU A 52 0.17 -8.33 -16.66
C GLU A 52 0.80 -9.34 -15.70
N ALA A 53 2.06 -9.10 -15.28
CA ALA A 53 2.71 -9.92 -14.27
C ALA A 53 2.02 -9.79 -12.91
N MET A 54 1.63 -8.57 -12.52
CA MET A 54 0.84 -8.33 -11.31
C MET A 54 -0.51 -9.05 -11.38
N LEU A 55 -1.24 -8.97 -12.49
CA LEU A 55 -2.53 -9.65 -12.68
C LEU A 55 -2.38 -11.18 -12.67
N ALA A 56 -1.29 -11.72 -13.20
CA ALA A 56 -0.99 -13.15 -13.11
C ALA A 56 -0.71 -13.58 -11.67
N MET A 57 0.03 -12.78 -10.91
CA MET A 57 0.27 -12.96 -9.48
C MET A 57 -1.05 -12.91 -8.70
N HIS A 58 -1.88 -11.89 -8.89
CA HIS A 58 -3.19 -11.77 -8.26
C HIS A 58 -4.11 -12.95 -8.57
N LYS A 59 -4.14 -13.42 -9.83
CA LYS A 59 -4.90 -14.61 -10.21
C LYS A 59 -4.46 -15.86 -9.44
N LYS A 60 -3.17 -16.03 -9.21
CA LYS A 60 -2.63 -17.14 -8.40
C LYS A 60 -2.97 -17.02 -6.92
N LEU A 61 -3.03 -15.80 -6.40
CA LEU A 61 -3.43 -15.54 -5.01
C LEU A 61 -4.94 -15.51 -4.79
N GLY A 62 -5.77 -15.52 -5.84
CA GLY A 62 -7.22 -15.33 -5.72
C GLY A 62 -7.62 -13.89 -5.39
N ILE A 63 -6.79 -12.91 -5.74
CA ILE A 63 -7.04 -11.48 -5.55
C ILE A 63 -7.77 -10.95 -6.78
N GLU A 64 -8.86 -10.21 -6.55
CA GLU A 64 -9.74 -9.70 -7.60
C GLU A 64 -9.74 -8.17 -7.68
N ARG A 65 -9.26 -7.51 -6.61
CA ARG A 65 -9.21 -6.05 -6.50
C ARG A 65 -7.84 -5.59 -6.05
N GLY A 66 -7.48 -4.34 -6.31
CA GLY A 66 -6.22 -3.84 -5.79
C GLY A 66 -5.99 -2.34 -5.89
N VAL A 67 -4.94 -1.89 -5.23
CA VAL A 67 -4.47 -0.51 -5.27
C VAL A 67 -3.06 -0.46 -5.83
N ILE A 68 -2.94 0.13 -7.01
CA ILE A 68 -1.67 0.34 -7.69
C ILE A 68 -1.12 1.70 -7.26
N VAL A 69 0.05 1.68 -6.64
CA VAL A 69 0.62 2.86 -6.00
C VAL A 69 1.80 3.37 -6.81
N GLN A 70 1.81 4.69 -7.02
CA GLN A 70 2.89 5.37 -7.71
C GLN A 70 4.22 5.11 -7.00
N SER A 71 5.21 4.68 -7.78
CA SER A 71 6.55 4.47 -7.28
C SER A 71 7.35 5.76 -7.23
N THR A 72 8.18 5.90 -6.20
CA THR A 72 9.16 6.98 -6.10
C THR A 72 10.18 6.98 -7.25
N ALA A 73 10.32 5.86 -7.98
CA ALA A 73 11.18 5.77 -9.17
C ALA A 73 10.67 6.61 -10.36
N TYR A 74 9.38 6.94 -10.39
CA TYR A 74 8.76 7.76 -11.45
C TYR A 74 8.38 9.17 -10.96
N GLY A 75 8.36 9.40 -9.65
CA GLY A 75 8.02 10.71 -9.09
C GLY A 75 6.58 11.09 -9.42
N THR A 76 6.39 12.21 -10.12
CA THR A 76 5.08 12.72 -10.56
C THR A 76 4.78 12.42 -12.03
N ASP A 77 5.56 11.56 -12.69
CA ASP A 77 5.14 10.97 -13.96
C ASP A 77 4.28 9.74 -13.68
N HIS A 78 2.96 9.89 -13.78
CA HIS A 78 2.00 8.82 -13.53
C HIS A 78 1.68 7.98 -14.77
N GLY A 79 2.41 8.14 -15.89
CA GLY A 79 2.12 7.44 -17.15
C GLY A 79 1.99 5.92 -17.00
N ALA A 80 2.93 5.30 -16.27
CA ALA A 80 2.90 3.87 -15.98
C ALA A 80 1.70 3.46 -15.10
N LEU A 81 1.38 4.29 -14.09
CA LEU A 81 0.24 4.06 -13.19
C LEU A 81 -1.09 4.10 -13.96
N LEU A 82 -1.30 5.14 -14.77
CA LEU A 82 -2.56 5.32 -15.48
C LEU A 82 -2.77 4.26 -16.57
N GLU A 83 -1.71 3.86 -17.26
CA GLU A 83 -1.78 2.73 -18.19
C GLU A 83 -2.08 1.41 -17.46
N ALA A 84 -1.49 1.18 -16.29
CA ALA A 84 -1.77 0.00 -15.49
C ALA A 84 -3.23 -0.06 -15.04
N LEU A 85 -3.82 1.05 -14.59
CA LEU A 85 -5.24 1.11 -14.22
C LEU A 85 -6.15 0.80 -15.40
N ARG A 86 -5.83 1.33 -16.59
CA ARG A 86 -6.57 1.04 -17.83
C ARG A 86 -6.56 -0.46 -18.17
N ILE A 87 -5.43 -1.13 -17.95
CA ILE A 87 -5.27 -2.57 -18.25
C ILE A 87 -5.92 -3.44 -17.16
N ALA A 88 -5.76 -3.07 -15.89
CA ALA A 88 -6.25 -3.84 -14.74
C ALA A 88 -7.79 -3.78 -14.59
N GLY A 89 -8.42 -2.69 -15.03
CA GLY A 89 -9.86 -2.54 -15.08
C GLY A 89 -10.49 -2.07 -13.75
N PRO A 90 -11.84 -2.10 -13.64
CA PRO A 90 -12.59 -1.39 -12.59
C PRO A 90 -12.38 -1.93 -11.17
N GLY A 91 -11.83 -3.13 -11.00
CA GLY A 91 -11.44 -3.67 -9.70
C GLY A 91 -10.20 -3.00 -9.10
N TYR A 92 -9.54 -2.08 -9.82
CA TYR A 92 -8.28 -1.48 -9.42
C TYR A 92 -8.37 0.04 -9.29
N GLN A 93 -7.73 0.57 -8.26
CA GLN A 93 -7.60 2.01 -8.03
C GLN A 93 -6.14 2.44 -7.96
N GLY A 94 -5.90 3.72 -8.23
CA GLY A 94 -4.58 4.31 -8.15
C GLY A 94 -4.34 5.09 -6.85
N CYS A 95 -3.09 5.12 -6.41
CA CYS A 95 -2.61 6.08 -5.41
C CYS A 95 -1.40 6.84 -5.98
N GLY A 96 -1.55 8.13 -6.25
CA GLY A 96 -0.54 8.96 -6.90
C GLY A 96 0.41 9.66 -5.92
N VAL A 97 1.55 10.14 -6.41
CA VAL A 97 2.35 11.18 -5.74
C VAL A 97 1.91 12.54 -6.26
N VAL A 98 1.49 13.44 -5.37
CA VAL A 98 0.99 14.79 -5.73
C VAL A 98 1.81 15.85 -4.99
N ASN A 99 2.31 16.83 -5.74
CA ASN A 99 3.03 18.00 -5.24
C ASN A 99 2.65 19.24 -6.08
N ASP A 100 3.37 20.35 -5.88
CA ASP A 100 3.09 21.62 -6.59
C ASP A 100 3.36 21.57 -8.11
N SER A 101 4.00 20.51 -8.65
CA SER A 101 4.18 20.35 -10.11
C SER A 101 3.04 19.60 -10.79
N VAL A 102 2.10 19.02 -10.03
CA VAL A 102 0.88 18.41 -10.57
C VAL A 102 -0.20 19.47 -10.57
N ASP A 103 -0.65 19.94 -11.74
CA ASP A 103 -1.71 20.95 -11.85
C ASP A 103 -3.12 20.32 -11.72
N ASP A 104 -4.15 21.15 -11.78
CA ASP A 104 -5.54 20.71 -11.57
C ASP A 104 -6.06 19.87 -12.75
N ASP A 105 -5.57 20.12 -13.98
CA ASP A 105 -5.93 19.33 -15.16
C ASP A 105 -5.35 17.91 -15.06
N GLU A 106 -4.09 17.77 -14.62
CA GLU A 106 -3.48 16.47 -14.36
C GLU A 106 -4.17 15.76 -13.18
N LEU A 107 -4.54 16.46 -12.11
CA LEU A 107 -5.33 15.87 -11.02
C LEU A 107 -6.68 15.34 -11.50
N ALA A 108 -7.38 16.09 -12.36
CA ALA A 108 -8.65 15.66 -12.95
C ALA A 108 -8.44 14.41 -13.82
N ARG A 109 -7.41 14.41 -14.68
CA ARG A 109 -7.04 13.23 -15.50
C ARG A 109 -6.72 12.00 -14.65
N MET A 110 -5.97 12.17 -13.56
CA MET A 110 -5.68 11.10 -12.61
C MET A 110 -6.97 10.57 -11.97
N HIS A 111 -7.88 11.46 -11.57
CA HIS A 111 -9.17 11.09 -11.00
C HIS A 111 -10.02 10.30 -12.02
N GLU A 112 -10.15 10.77 -13.24
CA GLU A 112 -10.90 10.08 -14.30
C GLU A 112 -10.34 8.69 -14.59
N ALA A 113 -9.01 8.53 -14.53
CA ALA A 113 -8.33 7.25 -14.73
C ALA A 113 -8.40 6.28 -13.52
N GLY A 114 -9.06 6.66 -12.42
CA GLY A 114 -9.27 5.79 -11.26
C GLY A 114 -8.30 6.00 -10.09
N VAL A 115 -7.50 7.07 -10.09
CA VAL A 115 -6.71 7.44 -8.89
C VAL A 115 -7.65 7.98 -7.81
N ARG A 116 -7.52 7.45 -6.59
CA ARG A 116 -8.36 7.80 -5.43
C ARG A 116 -7.55 8.07 -4.16
N GLY A 117 -6.23 8.22 -4.28
CA GLY A 117 -5.38 8.50 -3.13
C GLY A 117 -4.11 9.26 -3.47
N ALA A 118 -3.58 9.96 -2.47
CA ALA A 118 -2.29 10.66 -2.54
C ALA A 118 -1.32 10.09 -1.51
N ARG A 119 -0.13 9.65 -1.96
CA ARG A 119 0.92 9.09 -1.10
C ARG A 119 1.97 10.13 -0.75
N PHE A 120 2.23 10.26 0.55
CA PHE A 120 3.37 10.97 1.11
C PHE A 120 4.41 9.96 1.60
N ASN A 121 5.65 10.16 1.20
CA ASN A 121 6.77 9.34 1.64
C ASN A 121 7.67 10.15 2.56
N PHE A 122 7.93 9.63 3.76
CA PHE A 122 8.82 10.24 4.75
C PHE A 122 10.10 9.41 4.97
N HIS A 123 10.38 8.44 4.09
CA HIS A 123 11.50 7.53 4.26
C HIS A 123 12.84 8.18 3.86
N PRO A 124 13.81 8.37 4.77
CA PRO A 124 15.00 9.21 4.54
C PRO A 124 15.92 8.70 3.43
N LYS A 125 15.87 7.41 3.08
CA LYS A 125 16.64 6.83 1.96
C LYS A 125 16.00 7.02 0.57
N LEU A 126 14.75 7.48 0.49
CA LEU A 126 14.07 7.73 -0.78
C LEU A 126 14.25 9.22 -1.14
N LYS A 127 14.93 9.51 -2.26
CA LYS A 127 15.15 10.89 -2.72
C LYS A 127 13.82 11.48 -3.20
N ASN A 128 13.43 12.63 -2.64
CA ASN A 128 12.08 13.28 -2.64
C ASN A 128 11.17 12.95 -1.44
N ALA A 129 11.64 12.24 -0.40
CA ALA A 129 10.76 11.66 0.61
C ALA A 129 10.79 12.33 2.00
N LEU A 130 10.74 13.65 2.07
CA LEU A 130 10.36 14.36 3.29
C LEU A 130 9.59 15.62 2.89
N PRO A 131 8.31 15.51 2.49
CA PRO A 131 7.51 16.70 2.25
C PRO A 131 7.45 17.53 3.55
N THR A 132 7.58 18.84 3.39
CA THR A 132 7.34 19.80 4.46
C THR A 132 5.88 19.73 4.92
N ALA A 133 5.64 20.20 6.14
CA ALA A 133 4.28 20.32 6.68
C ALA A 133 3.34 21.07 5.72
N ASP A 134 3.83 22.15 5.12
CA ASP A 134 3.05 22.97 4.18
C ASP A 134 2.76 22.24 2.87
N GLU A 135 3.71 21.45 2.35
CA GLU A 135 3.49 20.63 1.14
C GLU A 135 2.43 19.56 1.40
N VAL A 136 2.48 18.88 2.55
CA VAL A 136 1.45 17.90 2.95
C VAL A 136 0.08 18.57 2.99
N ARG A 137 -0.01 19.74 3.63
CA ARG A 137 -1.28 20.48 3.79
C ARG A 137 -1.81 20.98 2.44
N ARG A 138 -0.97 21.53 1.56
CA ARG A 138 -1.37 21.97 0.22
C ARG A 138 -1.90 20.81 -0.62
N THR A 139 -1.19 19.69 -0.67
CA THR A 139 -1.66 18.50 -1.40
C THR A 139 -2.97 17.99 -0.82
N ALA A 140 -3.09 17.87 0.50
CA ALA A 140 -4.32 17.40 1.14
C ALA A 140 -5.53 18.29 0.81
N GLN A 141 -5.39 19.62 0.85
CA GLN A 141 -6.44 20.56 0.50
C GLN A 141 -6.94 20.43 -0.94
N ARG A 142 -6.10 19.93 -1.86
CA ARG A 142 -6.48 19.70 -3.26
C ARG A 142 -7.18 18.36 -3.48
N VAL A 143 -6.74 17.30 -2.80
CA VAL A 143 -7.23 15.93 -3.07
C VAL A 143 -8.40 15.51 -2.18
N VAL A 144 -8.52 16.05 -0.96
CA VAL A 144 -9.64 15.72 -0.05
C VAL A 144 -11.00 16.11 -0.65
N PRO A 145 -11.18 17.29 -1.30
CA PRO A 145 -12.44 17.61 -1.98
C PRO A 145 -12.79 16.67 -3.13
N LEU A 146 -11.80 15.96 -3.70
CA LEU A 146 -12.02 14.91 -4.72
C LEU A 146 -12.44 13.57 -4.10
N GLY A 147 -12.56 13.49 -2.78
CA GLY A 147 -12.86 12.26 -2.04
C GLY A 147 -11.68 11.29 -1.97
N TRP A 148 -10.45 11.74 -2.20
CA TRP A 148 -9.27 10.89 -2.15
C TRP A 148 -8.81 10.64 -0.71
N HIS A 149 -8.34 9.43 -0.44
CA HIS A 149 -7.67 9.11 0.82
C HIS A 149 -6.21 9.58 0.82
N LEU A 150 -5.65 9.79 2.01
CA LEU A 150 -4.22 10.06 2.17
C LEU A 150 -3.50 8.79 2.55
N LYS A 151 -2.25 8.64 2.10
CA LYS A 151 -1.43 7.47 2.39
C LYS A 151 -0.04 7.88 2.84
N LEU A 152 0.44 7.33 3.95
CA LEU A 152 1.66 7.76 4.61
C LEU A 152 2.64 6.60 4.77
N HIS A 153 3.81 6.75 4.13
CA HIS A 153 4.96 5.91 4.41
C HIS A 153 5.88 6.61 5.42
N MET A 154 5.73 6.29 6.70
CA MET A 154 6.38 7.01 7.81
C MET A 154 7.68 6.37 8.32
N ASN A 155 8.21 5.35 7.63
CA ASN A 155 9.41 4.64 8.07
C ASN A 155 10.62 5.58 8.15
N GLY A 156 11.20 5.73 9.35
CA GLY A 156 12.38 6.56 9.56
C GLY A 156 12.09 7.97 10.10
N ILE A 157 10.83 8.26 10.42
CA ILE A 157 10.44 9.47 11.15
C ILE A 157 9.60 9.12 12.39
N ASP A 158 9.43 10.10 13.27
CA ASP A 158 8.48 10.03 14.37
C ASP A 158 7.07 10.36 13.84
N PRO A 159 6.09 9.42 13.88
CA PRO A 159 4.75 9.64 13.34
C PRO A 159 4.00 10.79 14.03
N ARG A 160 4.39 11.16 15.26
CA ARG A 160 3.82 12.30 16.00
C ARG A 160 4.10 13.65 15.35
N GLN A 161 5.09 13.72 14.45
CA GLN A 161 5.38 14.93 13.67
C GLN A 161 4.39 15.15 12.53
N VAL A 162 3.78 14.07 12.01
CA VAL A 162 2.87 14.13 10.85
C VAL A 162 1.42 14.21 11.29
N THR A 163 1.05 13.55 12.38
CA THR A 163 -0.34 13.51 12.87
C THR A 163 -0.98 14.90 12.95
N PRO A 164 -0.40 15.93 13.62
CA PRO A 164 -1.04 17.23 13.78
C PRO A 164 -1.34 17.96 12.46
N LEU A 165 -0.65 17.58 11.36
CA LEU A 165 -0.85 18.18 10.05
C LEU A 165 -2.16 17.76 9.41
N LEU A 166 -2.73 16.63 9.84
CA LEU A 166 -3.89 15.97 9.24
C LEU A 166 -5.10 15.91 10.19
N GLU A 167 -4.99 16.40 11.43
CA GLU A 167 -6.04 16.24 12.45
C GLU A 167 -7.34 16.98 12.13
N ASP A 168 -7.28 18.05 11.34
CA ASP A 168 -8.42 18.86 10.92
C ASP A 168 -9.03 18.40 9.58
N LEU A 169 -8.49 17.35 8.96
CA LEU A 169 -8.95 16.87 7.66
C LEU A 169 -10.00 15.77 7.82
N ASP A 170 -11.15 15.97 7.20
CA ASP A 170 -12.22 14.97 7.11
C ASP A 170 -11.95 13.99 5.96
N THR A 171 -10.97 13.11 6.16
CA THR A 171 -10.58 12.09 5.18
C THR A 171 -9.99 10.86 5.86
N ASP A 172 -10.04 9.73 5.15
CA ASP A 172 -9.32 8.52 5.53
C ASP A 172 -7.81 8.69 5.31
N VAL A 173 -7.03 8.16 6.25
CA VAL A 173 -5.56 8.16 6.23
C VAL A 173 -5.03 6.74 6.42
N VAL A 174 -4.26 6.26 5.45
CA VAL A 174 -3.67 4.92 5.44
C VAL A 174 -2.20 4.97 5.86
N ILE A 175 -1.83 4.22 6.88
CA ILE A 175 -0.45 4.03 7.33
C ILE A 175 0.14 2.79 6.64
N ASP A 176 1.21 2.98 5.89
CA ASP A 176 1.89 1.89 5.19
C ASP A 176 2.64 0.96 6.16
N HIS A 177 2.66 -0.34 5.83
CA HIS A 177 3.62 -1.33 6.32
C HIS A 177 3.78 -1.42 7.84
N MET A 178 2.64 -1.49 8.57
CA MET A 178 2.59 -1.52 10.04
C MET A 178 3.20 -0.29 10.73
N GLY A 179 3.36 0.82 10.00
CA GLY A 179 3.92 2.08 10.50
C GLY A 179 5.43 2.02 10.75
N PRO A 180 6.01 3.02 11.43
CA PRO A 180 7.44 3.10 11.70
C PRO A 180 7.93 2.18 12.85
N LEU A 181 7.22 1.07 13.09
CA LEU A 181 7.51 0.08 14.11
C LEU A 181 8.94 -0.48 14.03
N GLN A 182 9.60 -0.61 15.17
CA GLN A 182 10.90 -1.25 15.29
C GLN A 182 10.78 -2.57 16.06
N TYR A 183 10.96 -3.72 15.38
CA TYR A 183 10.79 -5.04 16.00
C TYR A 183 11.69 -5.26 17.22
N GLY A 184 12.87 -4.63 17.25
CA GLY A 184 13.79 -4.71 18.38
C GLY A 184 13.31 -4.00 19.66
N LEU A 185 12.34 -3.08 19.56
CA LEU A 185 11.78 -2.37 20.72
C LEU A 185 10.57 -3.09 21.33
N GLY A 186 10.01 -4.09 20.64
CA GLY A 186 8.90 -4.88 21.17
C GLY A 186 7.61 -4.07 21.34
N ALA A 187 6.74 -4.55 22.23
CA ALA A 187 5.53 -3.85 22.64
C ALA A 187 5.79 -2.52 23.39
N GLY A 188 7.04 -2.18 23.70
CA GLY A 188 7.40 -0.90 24.31
C GLY A 188 7.61 0.25 23.33
N ASP A 189 7.50 0.00 22.02
CA ASP A 189 7.74 1.00 20.99
C ASP A 189 6.69 2.15 21.07
N PRO A 190 7.09 3.40 21.37
CA PRO A 190 6.15 4.51 21.43
C PRO A 190 5.49 4.82 20.08
N HIS A 191 6.14 4.49 18.95
CA HIS A 191 5.53 4.64 17.63
C HIS A 191 4.40 3.64 17.43
N PHE A 192 4.56 2.41 17.92
CA PHE A 192 3.55 1.36 17.84
C PHE A 192 2.29 1.74 18.61
N HIS A 193 2.45 2.21 19.86
CA HIS A 193 1.34 2.72 20.66
C HIS A 193 0.66 3.92 20.00
N HIS A 194 1.42 4.85 19.44
CA HIS A 194 0.86 6.00 18.73
C HIS A 194 0.00 5.56 17.54
N VAL A 195 0.43 4.59 16.75
CA VAL A 195 -0.39 4.06 15.65
C VAL A 195 -1.67 3.41 16.18
N GLN A 196 -1.62 2.64 17.27
CA GLN A 196 -2.82 2.09 17.90
C GLN A 196 -3.80 3.18 18.36
N ASP A 197 -3.29 4.28 18.93
CA ASP A 197 -4.11 5.43 19.33
C ASP A 197 -4.76 6.12 18.13
N LEU A 198 -4.05 6.22 16.99
CA LEU A 198 -4.61 6.75 15.75
C LEU A 198 -5.77 5.88 15.23
N LEU A 199 -5.62 4.56 15.22
CA LEU A 199 -6.67 3.65 14.74
C LEU A 199 -7.99 3.81 15.50
N ARG A 200 -7.93 4.10 16.80
CA ARG A 200 -9.11 4.36 17.65
C ARG A 200 -9.87 5.63 17.27
N ARG A 201 -9.28 6.54 16.48
CA ARG A 201 -9.92 7.78 16.01
C ARG A 201 -10.91 7.56 14.87
N GLY A 202 -10.87 6.40 14.22
CA GLY A 202 -11.90 5.97 13.28
C GLY A 202 -11.71 6.34 11.81
N ASN A 203 -10.83 7.29 11.46
CA ASN A 203 -10.45 7.62 10.07
C ASN A 203 -9.02 7.18 9.69
N TRP A 204 -8.29 6.57 10.63
CA TRP A 204 -6.95 6.05 10.40
C TRP A 204 -7.00 4.54 10.16
N TRP A 205 -6.20 4.10 9.19
CA TRP A 205 -6.07 2.71 8.77
C TRP A 205 -4.62 2.28 8.83
N VAL A 206 -4.35 1.00 9.08
CA VAL A 206 -3.00 0.43 9.02
C VAL A 206 -2.97 -0.77 8.08
N MET A 207 -1.90 -0.87 7.30
CA MET A 207 -1.68 -1.98 6.39
C MET A 207 -0.74 -3.02 6.98
N LEU A 208 -1.19 -4.27 7.08
CA LEU A 208 -0.42 -5.43 7.52
C LEU A 208 0.42 -5.99 6.37
N SER A 209 1.44 -5.25 5.96
CA SER A 209 2.39 -5.66 4.93
C SER A 209 3.83 -5.48 5.41
N ASN A 210 4.78 -6.06 4.67
CA ASN A 210 6.21 -5.96 4.95
C ASN A 210 6.64 -6.48 6.34
N GLY A 211 5.93 -7.47 6.88
CA GLY A 211 6.32 -8.13 8.13
C GLY A 211 7.59 -8.98 7.98
N ASP A 212 7.82 -9.51 6.79
CA ASP A 212 9.02 -10.24 6.38
C ASP A 212 10.26 -9.33 6.36
N ARG A 213 10.11 -8.07 5.92
CA ARG A 213 11.21 -7.11 5.76
C ARG A 213 11.85 -6.66 7.08
N ARG A 214 11.10 -6.71 8.19
CA ARG A 214 11.57 -6.27 9.52
C ARG A 214 11.86 -7.42 10.48
N SER A 215 11.55 -8.64 10.06
CA SER A 215 11.75 -9.82 10.88
C SER A 215 13.22 -10.00 11.23
N VAL A 216 13.49 -10.21 12.51
CA VAL A 216 14.80 -10.62 13.03
C VAL A 216 14.88 -12.13 13.21
N ALA A 217 13.74 -12.81 13.32
CA ALA A 217 13.67 -14.27 13.36
C ALA A 217 13.96 -14.92 11.99
N GLY A 218 13.78 -14.17 10.90
CA GLY A 218 13.83 -14.71 9.54
C GLY A 218 12.60 -15.56 9.22
N ARG A 219 12.55 -16.14 8.02
CA ARG A 219 11.41 -16.95 7.55
C ARG A 219 11.10 -18.09 8.55
N PRO A 220 9.83 -18.31 8.94
CA PRO A 220 8.58 -17.80 8.36
C PRO A 220 8.07 -16.46 8.95
N TRP A 221 8.95 -15.68 9.58
CA TRP A 221 8.70 -14.31 10.07
C TRP A 221 7.64 -14.21 11.16
N ASP A 222 7.60 -15.20 12.05
CA ASP A 222 6.56 -15.29 13.09
C ASP A 222 6.64 -14.18 14.13
N ASP A 223 7.79 -13.50 14.26
CA ASP A 223 7.94 -12.31 15.09
C ASP A 223 7.05 -11.14 14.63
N ALA A 224 6.67 -11.09 13.36
CA ALA A 224 5.71 -10.12 12.84
C ALA A 224 4.29 -10.33 13.40
N THR A 225 3.93 -11.56 13.75
CA THR A 225 2.55 -11.93 14.09
C THR A 225 2.05 -11.22 15.35
N ALA A 226 2.92 -10.99 16.33
CA ALA A 226 2.59 -10.33 17.58
C ALA A 226 2.17 -8.87 17.39
N TYR A 227 2.74 -8.17 16.41
CA TYR A 227 2.40 -6.79 16.10
C TYR A 227 1.13 -6.69 15.28
N ALA A 228 1.02 -7.53 14.24
CA ALA A 228 -0.17 -7.57 13.40
C ALA A 228 -1.44 -7.90 14.20
N ARG A 229 -1.37 -8.90 15.09
CA ARG A 229 -2.48 -9.27 15.97
C ARG A 229 -2.92 -8.14 16.88
N GLN A 230 -1.99 -7.40 17.44
CA GLN A 230 -2.33 -6.26 18.29
C GLN A 230 -3.00 -5.11 17.53
N TYR A 231 -2.69 -4.89 16.25
CA TYR A 231 -3.46 -3.94 15.43
C TYR A 231 -4.86 -4.46 15.13
N ILE A 232 -4.99 -5.75 14.81
CA ILE A 232 -6.28 -6.42 14.61
C ILE A 232 -7.14 -6.34 15.89
N ASP A 233 -6.57 -6.60 17.06
CA ASP A 233 -7.28 -6.57 18.34
C ASP A 233 -7.75 -5.15 18.70
N VAL A 234 -7.00 -4.12 18.32
CA VAL A 234 -7.31 -2.72 18.63
C VAL A 234 -8.43 -2.16 17.76
N ALA A 235 -8.40 -2.45 16.45
CA ALA A 235 -9.35 -1.88 15.49
C ALA A 235 -9.49 -2.78 14.25
N PRO A 236 -10.15 -3.96 14.37
CA PRO A 236 -10.21 -4.94 13.29
C PRO A 236 -10.84 -4.38 12.01
N GLU A 237 -11.71 -3.37 12.11
CA GLU A 237 -12.35 -2.65 11.01
C GLU A 237 -11.48 -1.54 10.40
N ARG A 238 -10.22 -1.41 10.81
CA ARG A 238 -9.24 -0.41 10.34
C ARG A 238 -7.94 -1.01 9.86
N VAL A 239 -7.96 -2.30 9.54
CA VAL A 239 -6.80 -3.06 9.13
C VAL A 239 -6.95 -3.48 7.66
N LEU A 240 -5.91 -3.26 6.89
CA LEU A 240 -5.78 -3.68 5.48
C LEU A 240 -4.64 -4.68 5.35
N TRP A 241 -4.51 -5.30 4.19
CA TRP A 241 -3.37 -6.14 3.83
C TRP A 241 -2.86 -5.81 2.42
N ALA A 242 -1.58 -6.11 2.18
CA ALA A 242 -1.00 -6.02 0.85
C ALA A 242 0.28 -6.86 0.68
N THR A 243 0.62 -7.16 -0.57
CA THR A 243 1.89 -7.82 -0.93
C THR A 243 3.08 -6.87 -0.89
N ASP A 244 2.90 -5.59 -1.26
CA ASP A 244 3.99 -4.66 -1.61
C ASP A 244 4.83 -5.14 -2.82
N TRP A 245 4.22 -5.94 -3.70
CA TRP A 245 4.81 -6.38 -4.96
C TRP A 245 5.20 -5.16 -5.83
N PRO A 246 6.36 -5.17 -6.51
CA PRO A 246 7.30 -6.27 -6.74
C PRO A 246 8.49 -6.26 -5.78
N HIS A 247 8.26 -5.86 -4.52
CA HIS A 247 9.25 -5.89 -3.44
C HIS A 247 10.47 -4.96 -3.65
N PRO A 248 10.28 -3.67 -4.01
CA PRO A 248 11.40 -2.76 -4.24
C PRO A 248 12.27 -2.64 -3.00
N LEU A 249 13.60 -2.66 -3.17
CA LEU A 249 14.58 -2.55 -2.08
C LEU A 249 14.46 -3.64 -1.00
N HIS A 250 13.88 -4.81 -1.32
CA HIS A 250 13.86 -5.92 -0.37
C HIS A 250 15.30 -6.38 -0.06
N ALA A 251 15.57 -6.61 1.22
CA ALA A 251 16.88 -7.03 1.69
C ALA A 251 16.89 -8.54 1.93
N GLY A 252 17.79 -9.24 1.24
CA GLY A 252 17.90 -10.69 1.34
C GLY A 252 16.97 -11.42 0.38
N PRO A 253 16.58 -12.68 0.69
CA PRO A 253 15.71 -13.47 -0.18
C PRO A 253 14.31 -12.86 -0.26
N VAL A 254 13.89 -12.50 -1.47
CA VAL A 254 12.55 -11.98 -1.76
C VAL A 254 11.51 -13.07 -1.50
N PRO A 255 10.40 -12.78 -0.80
CA PRO A 255 9.36 -13.77 -0.54
C PRO A 255 8.64 -14.20 -1.82
N ASN A 256 8.11 -15.43 -1.83
CA ASN A 256 7.03 -15.75 -2.74
C ASN A 256 5.75 -15.08 -2.22
N ASP A 257 4.95 -14.46 -3.09
CA ASP A 257 3.77 -13.72 -2.65
C ASP A 257 2.72 -14.60 -1.94
N GLY A 258 2.65 -15.90 -2.27
CA GLY A 258 1.80 -16.87 -1.57
C GLY A 258 2.17 -17.04 -0.09
N GLU A 259 3.44 -16.86 0.26
CA GLU A 259 3.89 -16.96 1.65
C GLU A 259 3.53 -15.73 2.48
N LEU A 260 3.30 -14.58 1.82
CA LEU A 260 2.76 -13.39 2.47
C LEU A 260 1.28 -13.56 2.82
N MET A 261 0.52 -14.28 1.99
CA MET A 261 -0.84 -14.72 2.31
C MET A 261 -0.86 -15.74 3.45
N ASP A 262 0.08 -16.69 3.46
CA ASP A 262 0.24 -17.62 4.59
C ASP A 262 0.63 -16.90 5.88
N LEU A 263 1.44 -15.84 5.79
CA LEU A 263 1.77 -14.98 6.91
C LEU A 263 0.53 -14.21 7.42
N LEU A 264 -0.31 -13.70 6.53
CA LEU A 264 -1.62 -13.11 6.91
C LEU A 264 -2.50 -14.14 7.64
N ALA A 265 -2.51 -15.39 7.20
CA ALA A 265 -3.25 -16.45 7.90
C ALA A 265 -2.74 -16.72 9.32
N ARG A 266 -1.45 -16.45 9.58
CA ARG A 266 -0.89 -16.47 10.95
C ARG A 266 -1.23 -15.21 11.74
N TYR A 267 -1.34 -14.05 11.08
CA TYR A 267 -1.83 -12.81 11.71
C TYR A 267 -3.27 -12.97 12.19
N ALA A 268 -4.14 -13.45 11.31
CA ALA A 268 -5.57 -13.65 11.55
C ALA A 268 -5.95 -15.13 11.31
N PRO A 269 -5.86 -16.02 12.31
CA PRO A 269 -6.21 -17.44 12.16
C PRO A 269 -7.70 -17.68 11.89
N ASP A 270 -8.57 -16.76 12.31
CA ASP A 270 -10.00 -16.80 12.03
C ASP A 270 -10.32 -16.38 10.59
N PRO A 271 -11.02 -17.20 9.79
CA PRO A 271 -11.43 -16.85 8.43
C PRO A 271 -12.25 -15.55 8.35
N ALA A 272 -13.13 -15.28 9.31
CA ALA A 272 -13.97 -14.08 9.28
C ALA A 272 -13.12 -12.79 9.42
N THR A 273 -12.13 -12.80 10.31
CA THR A 273 -11.14 -11.71 10.40
C THR A 273 -10.34 -11.54 9.10
N ARG A 274 -9.95 -12.62 8.42
CA ARG A 274 -9.27 -12.51 7.11
C ARG A 274 -10.16 -11.91 6.04
N GLU A 275 -11.42 -12.33 5.97
CA GLU A 275 -12.40 -11.74 5.06
C GLU A 275 -12.61 -10.26 5.36
N GLN A 276 -12.67 -9.88 6.64
CA GLN A 276 -12.76 -8.47 7.01
C GLN A 276 -11.55 -7.66 6.50
N ILE A 277 -10.33 -8.17 6.68
CA ILE A 277 -9.08 -7.50 6.25
C ILE A 277 -8.95 -7.42 4.72
N LEU A 278 -9.34 -8.49 4.01
CA LEU A 278 -9.13 -8.62 2.57
C LEU A 278 -10.31 -8.08 1.74
N VAL A 279 -11.52 -8.04 2.29
CA VAL A 279 -12.75 -7.75 1.53
C VAL A 279 -13.48 -6.56 2.10
N THR A 280 -13.98 -6.65 3.33
CA THR A 280 -14.89 -5.67 3.93
C THR A 280 -14.21 -4.32 4.17
N ASN A 281 -13.01 -4.33 4.75
CA ASN A 281 -12.26 -3.13 5.05
C ASN A 281 -11.81 -2.39 3.77
N PRO A 282 -11.21 -3.08 2.77
CA PRO A 282 -10.92 -2.47 1.47
C PRO A 282 -12.16 -1.94 0.76
N GLN A 283 -13.29 -2.66 0.79
CA GLN A 283 -14.55 -2.17 0.22
C GLN A 283 -14.98 -0.84 0.85
N LYS A 284 -14.93 -0.76 2.19
CA LYS A 284 -15.32 0.44 2.92
C LYS A 284 -14.42 1.65 2.61
N LEU A 285 -13.10 1.43 2.60
CA LEU A 285 -12.13 2.50 2.39
C LEU A 285 -12.06 2.95 0.93
N PHE A 286 -11.85 2.01 0.02
CA PHE A 286 -11.60 2.29 -1.39
C PHE A 286 -12.89 2.49 -2.18
N ARG A 287 -14.04 2.04 -1.63
CA ARG A 287 -15.36 2.21 -2.25
C ARG A 287 -15.36 1.64 -3.67
N PHE A 288 -14.83 0.42 -3.83
CA PHE A 288 -14.88 -0.25 -5.13
C PHE A 288 -16.34 -0.33 -5.58
N GLU A 289 -16.58 -0.11 -6.85
CA GLU A 289 -17.91 -0.27 -7.40
C GLU A 289 -18.34 -1.72 -7.21
N ASP A 290 -19.49 -1.94 -6.56
CA ASP A 290 -20.10 -3.25 -6.52
C ASP A 290 -20.37 -3.62 -7.97
N GLY A 291 -19.65 -4.63 -8.49
CA GLY A 291 -19.80 -5.05 -9.87
C GLY A 291 -21.29 -5.27 -10.12
N ALA A 292 -21.88 -4.45 -10.99
CA ALA A 292 -23.29 -4.52 -11.31
C ALA A 292 -23.63 -6.00 -11.56
N GLU A 293 -24.48 -6.57 -10.70
CA GLU A 293 -25.17 -7.81 -11.03
C GLU A 293 -25.74 -7.58 -12.42
N GLY A 294 -25.17 -8.28 -13.42
CA GLY A 294 -25.61 -8.15 -14.79
C GLY A 294 -27.11 -8.34 -14.80
N GLU A 295 -27.82 -7.29 -15.25
CA GLU A 295 -29.25 -7.33 -15.47
C GLU A 295 -29.56 -8.61 -16.25
N ALA A 296 -30.22 -9.56 -15.58
CA ALA A 296 -30.92 -10.62 -16.25
C ALA A 296 -32.09 -9.96 -17.00
N VAL A 297 -31.86 -9.62 -18.26
CA VAL A 297 -32.91 -9.39 -19.26
C VAL A 297 -33.13 -10.68 -20.04
#